data_AF-A0A8T2WYW3-F1
#
_entry.id   AF-A0A8T2WYW3-F1
#
_cell.length_a   1.000
_cell.length_b   1.000
_cell.length_c   1.000
_cell.angle_alpha   90.00
_cell.angle_beta   90.00
_cell.angle_gamma   90.00
#
_symmetry.space_group_name_H-M   'P 1'
#
loop_
_entity.id
_entity.type
_entity.pdbx_description
1 polymer ?
#
loop_
_entity_poly.entity_id
_entity_poly.type
_entity_poly.pdbx_seq_one_letter_code
_entity_poly.pdbx_strand_id
1 'polypeptide(L)'
;MWRRVTSLSPVMSTSKPTSLDQAASGFKIWRSSFSTETPTMVKDGTTSFKERNPFITFVLGGPGSGKGTQCQKIVETFGFKHLSAGELLRREIESNSEHWSQMLNTIKEGRIVPSEVTVRLIQQEMESSDNNKFLIDGFPRTEENRIAFEQLLGLEPNVVLFFDCPEEEMVKRVLNRNQGRVDDNIDTVKKRLKVFEILNLPVIDYYSKRGKLCKINAVGTEDEIFEKVRPIFSACAGK
;
A
#
# COMPACT_ATOMS: atom_id res chain seq x y z
N MET A 1 -68.49 -23.66 40.15
CA MET A 1 -67.70 -22.71 40.97
C MET A 1 -66.57 -22.18 40.09
N TRP A 2 -66.74 -21.01 39.47
CA TRP A 2 -66.25 -19.70 39.93
C TRP A 2 -64.72 -19.55 39.99
N ARG A 3 -64.21 -18.80 38.98
CA ARG A 3 -63.11 -17.80 38.98
C ARG A 3 -61.68 -18.35 39.14
N ARG A 4 -60.64 -17.84 38.46
CA ARG A 4 -60.30 -16.42 38.20
C ARG A 4 -59.22 -16.31 37.10
N VAL A 5 -59.26 -15.18 36.38
CA VAL A 5 -58.30 -14.68 35.38
C VAL A 5 -57.00 -14.22 36.04
N THR A 6 -55.85 -14.34 35.37
CA THR A 6 -54.82 -13.28 35.36
C THR A 6 -53.97 -13.32 34.08
N SER A 7 -53.94 -12.16 33.44
CA SER A 7 -53.10 -11.67 32.35
C SER A 7 -51.62 -11.66 32.73
N LEU A 8 -50.73 -12.01 31.79
CA LEU A 8 -49.37 -11.44 31.65
C LEU A 8 -48.95 -11.49 30.16
N SER A 9 -48.44 -10.36 29.67
CA SER A 9 -48.21 -9.96 28.28
C SER A 9 -47.14 -10.77 27.51
N PRO A 10 -47.19 -10.83 26.17
CA PRO A 10 -46.09 -11.36 25.37
C PRO A 10 -44.99 -10.32 25.13
N VAL A 11 -43.75 -10.73 25.41
CA VAL A 11 -42.51 -10.01 25.12
C VAL A 11 -42.36 -9.81 23.62
N MET A 12 -42.20 -8.55 23.19
CA MET A 12 -41.84 -8.20 21.82
C MET A 12 -40.39 -8.57 21.56
N SER A 13 -40.17 -9.52 20.65
CA SER A 13 -38.87 -9.82 20.05
C SER A 13 -38.60 -8.78 18.95
N THR A 14 -37.66 -7.87 19.19
CA THR A 14 -37.15 -6.95 18.18
C THR A 14 -35.92 -7.56 17.52
N SER A 15 -36.08 -8.01 16.28
CA SER A 15 -34.97 -8.38 15.40
C SER A 15 -34.18 -7.13 15.01
N LYS A 16 -32.90 -7.08 15.37
CA LYS A 16 -31.95 -6.10 14.82
C LYS A 16 -31.58 -6.50 13.39
N PRO A 17 -31.64 -5.60 12.39
CA PRO A 17 -31.16 -5.89 11.06
C PRO A 17 -29.63 -5.91 10.99
N THR A 18 -29.12 -6.87 10.23
CA THR A 18 -27.72 -7.23 10.01
C THR A 18 -26.98 -6.16 9.19
N SER A 19 -25.73 -5.85 9.56
CA SER A 19 -24.92 -4.74 9.07
C SER A 19 -24.28 -4.95 7.68
N LEU A 20 -25.06 -5.37 6.68
CA LEU A 20 -24.54 -5.67 5.33
C LEU A 20 -24.97 -4.69 4.23
N ASP A 21 -25.86 -3.73 4.51
CA ASP A 21 -26.35 -2.78 3.50
C ASP A 21 -25.71 -1.37 3.53
N GLN A 22 -24.84 -1.05 4.49
CA GLN A 22 -24.24 0.29 4.61
C GLN A 22 -22.97 0.52 3.79
N ALA A 23 -22.31 -0.54 3.28
CA ALA A 23 -21.10 -0.39 2.48
C ALA A 23 -21.39 0.05 1.03
N ALA A 24 -22.58 -0.27 0.50
CA ALA A 24 -22.93 0.00 -0.90
C ALA A 24 -23.33 1.47 -1.17
N SER A 25 -23.76 2.22 -0.14
CA SER A 25 -24.21 3.61 -0.28
C SER A 25 -23.07 4.62 -0.27
N GLY A 26 -21.99 4.36 0.50
CA GLY A 26 -20.79 5.20 0.52
C GLY A 26 -20.09 5.30 -0.84
N PHE A 27 -20.12 4.21 -1.62
CA PHE A 27 -19.54 4.13 -2.96
C PHE A 27 -20.26 5.00 -4.01
N LYS A 28 -21.57 5.26 -3.84
CA LYS A 28 -22.37 6.06 -4.77
C LYS A 28 -22.28 7.56 -4.49
N ILE A 29 -22.15 7.95 -3.22
CA ILE A 29 -22.21 9.35 -2.80
C ILE A 29 -20.93 10.10 -3.20
N TRP A 30 -19.74 9.48 -3.08
CA TRP A 30 -18.49 10.17 -3.45
C TRP A 30 -18.33 10.39 -4.96
N ARG A 31 -18.93 9.52 -5.80
CA ARG A 31 -18.98 9.72 -7.26
C ARG A 31 -19.78 10.97 -7.66
N SER A 32 -20.64 11.47 -6.77
CA SER A 32 -21.50 12.63 -7.01
C SER A 32 -20.92 13.97 -6.52
N SER A 33 -19.83 13.95 -5.75
CA SER A 33 -19.18 15.18 -5.26
C SER A 33 -18.21 15.83 -6.26
N PHE A 34 -18.02 15.20 -7.42
CA PHE A 34 -17.51 15.86 -8.62
C PHE A 34 -18.72 16.24 -9.48
N SER A 35 -19.19 17.48 -9.31
CA SER A 35 -20.34 17.99 -10.05
C SER A 35 -20.13 17.91 -11.57
N THR A 36 -21.21 17.54 -12.23
CA THR A 36 -21.46 17.58 -13.67
C THR A 36 -21.26 18.98 -14.23
N GLU A 37 -20.10 19.21 -14.83
CA GLU A 37 -20.03 19.94 -16.09
C GLU A 37 -19.46 18.95 -17.11
N THR A 38 -20.24 18.61 -18.13
CA THR A 38 -19.76 17.85 -19.28
C THR A 38 -18.81 18.74 -20.06
N PRO A 39 -17.49 18.49 -20.08
CA PRO A 39 -16.64 19.10 -21.09
C PRO A 39 -16.96 18.36 -22.39
N THR A 40 -17.25 19.12 -23.42
CA THR A 40 -17.31 18.65 -24.81
C THR A 40 -16.17 17.67 -25.08
N MET A 41 -16.53 16.50 -25.60
CA MET A 41 -15.59 15.42 -25.94
C MET A 41 -14.49 15.94 -26.87
N VAL A 42 -13.31 16.15 -26.31
CA VAL A 42 -12.05 16.05 -27.05
C VAL A 42 -11.62 14.60 -26.91
N LYS A 43 -11.61 13.87 -28.03
CA LYS A 43 -11.08 12.52 -28.12
C LYS A 43 -9.56 12.58 -27.98
N ASP A 44 -9.04 12.61 -26.76
CA ASP A 44 -7.67 12.18 -26.52
C ASP A 44 -7.69 10.72 -26.09
N GLY A 45 -6.95 9.89 -26.84
CA GLY A 45 -6.90 8.43 -26.72
C GLY A 45 -6.17 7.94 -25.46
N THR A 46 -6.66 8.29 -24.28
CA THR A 46 -6.10 7.79 -23.02
C THR A 46 -6.68 6.41 -22.72
N THR A 47 -6.01 5.38 -23.23
CA THR A 47 -6.18 3.97 -22.83
C THR A 47 -6.22 3.88 -21.29
N SER A 48 -7.25 3.23 -20.75
CA SER A 48 -7.43 3.08 -19.29
C SER A 48 -6.18 2.45 -18.68
N PHE A 49 -5.74 2.91 -17.50
CA PHE A 49 -4.51 2.41 -16.87
C PHE A 49 -4.48 0.87 -16.74
N LYS A 50 -5.63 0.24 -16.53
CA LYS A 50 -5.76 -1.24 -16.49
C LYS A 50 -5.48 -1.90 -17.83
N GLU A 51 -5.79 -1.24 -18.95
CA GLU A 51 -5.58 -1.76 -20.30
C GLU A 51 -4.09 -1.76 -20.69
N ARG A 52 -3.26 -0.95 -20.01
CA ARG A 52 -1.80 -0.93 -20.23
C ARG A 52 -1.08 -2.14 -19.64
N ASN A 53 -1.75 -2.92 -18.78
CA ASN A 53 -1.21 -4.09 -18.08
C ASN A 53 0.19 -3.79 -17.45
N PRO A 54 0.24 -2.91 -16.44
CA PRO A 54 1.50 -2.44 -15.86
C PRO A 54 2.29 -3.56 -15.20
N PHE A 55 3.61 -3.52 -15.34
CA PHE A 55 4.52 -4.37 -14.59
C PHE A 55 4.78 -3.77 -13.20
N ILE A 56 4.21 -4.38 -12.18
CA ILE A 56 4.24 -3.88 -10.80
C ILE A 56 5.18 -4.74 -9.96
N THR A 57 6.13 -4.09 -9.29
CA THR A 57 6.99 -4.70 -8.29
C THR A 57 6.79 -4.05 -6.94
N PHE A 58 6.40 -4.84 -5.93
CA PHE A 58 6.44 -4.39 -4.54
C PHE A 58 7.83 -4.62 -3.96
N VAL A 59 8.31 -3.67 -3.16
CA VAL A 59 9.60 -3.78 -2.48
C VAL A 59 9.41 -3.70 -0.97
N LEU A 60 9.69 -4.82 -0.31
CA LEU A 60 9.55 -5.02 1.13
C LEU A 60 10.92 -5.26 1.77
N GLY A 61 11.02 -4.87 3.04
CA GLY A 61 12.23 -5.02 3.84
C GLY A 61 12.20 -4.11 5.05
N GLY A 62 12.80 -4.57 6.15
CA GLY A 62 12.86 -3.80 7.39
C GLY A 62 13.63 -2.47 7.23
N PRO A 63 13.48 -1.53 8.18
CA PRO A 63 14.36 -0.35 8.25
C PRO A 63 15.83 -0.78 8.25
N GLY A 64 16.67 -0.15 7.42
CA GLY A 64 18.10 -0.52 7.33
C GLY A 64 18.42 -1.71 6.41
N SER A 65 17.43 -2.40 5.84
CA SER A 65 17.63 -3.53 4.90
C SER A 65 18.36 -3.18 3.60
N GLY A 66 18.48 -1.89 3.25
CA GLY A 66 19.13 -1.44 2.01
C GLY A 66 18.19 -1.33 0.80
N LYS A 67 16.88 -1.59 0.98
CA LYS A 67 15.88 -1.53 -0.10
C LYS A 67 15.87 -0.22 -0.91
N GLY A 68 16.10 0.93 -0.26
CA GLY A 68 16.11 2.24 -0.95
C GLY A 68 17.27 2.37 -1.95
N THR A 69 18.48 1.96 -1.54
CA THR A 69 19.66 1.91 -2.43
C THR A 69 19.41 0.96 -3.60
N GLN A 70 18.85 -0.22 -3.32
CA GLN A 70 18.55 -1.20 -4.36
C GLN A 70 17.47 -0.72 -5.32
N CYS A 71 16.46 0.01 -4.83
CA CYS A 71 15.47 0.66 -5.69
C CYS A 71 16.09 1.64 -6.68
N GLN A 72 17.06 2.45 -6.26
CA GLN A 72 17.77 3.37 -7.16
C GLN A 72 18.49 2.62 -8.28
N LYS A 73 19.24 1.56 -7.92
CA LYS A 73 19.92 0.71 -8.92
C LYS A 73 18.93 0.03 -9.88
N ILE A 74 17.77 -0.43 -9.39
CA ILE A 74 16.71 -1.03 -10.22
C ILE A 74 16.15 0.01 -11.21
N VAL A 75 15.88 1.24 -10.76
CA VAL A 75 15.40 2.33 -11.61
C VAL A 75 16.40 2.64 -12.71
N GLU A 76 17.66 2.85 -12.36
CA GLU A 76 18.73 3.19 -13.29
C GLU A 76 18.98 2.08 -14.32
N THR A 77 18.96 0.82 -13.88
CA THR A 77 19.30 -0.33 -14.74
C THR A 77 18.13 -0.80 -15.60
N PHE A 78 16.91 -0.78 -15.07
CA PHE A 78 15.75 -1.40 -15.71
C PHE A 78 14.65 -0.40 -16.10
N GLY A 79 14.82 0.90 -15.84
CA GLY A 79 13.90 1.95 -16.29
C GLY A 79 12.53 1.92 -15.60
N PHE A 80 12.48 1.53 -14.33
CA PHE A 80 11.25 1.57 -13.53
C PHE A 80 10.93 2.99 -13.05
N LYS A 81 9.65 3.34 -12.95
CA LYS A 81 9.20 4.48 -12.15
C LYS A 81 9.19 4.06 -10.68
N HIS A 82 9.99 4.73 -9.84
CA HIS A 82 9.99 4.52 -8.40
C HIS A 82 8.89 5.31 -7.72
N LEU A 83 8.08 4.61 -6.92
CA LEU A 83 7.00 5.17 -6.11
C LEU A 83 7.28 4.82 -4.64
N SER A 84 7.70 5.81 -3.84
CA SER A 84 7.89 5.60 -2.40
C SER A 84 6.61 5.95 -1.65
N ALA A 85 5.90 4.96 -1.11
CA ALA A 85 4.64 5.20 -0.41
C ALA A 85 4.76 6.18 0.77
N GLY A 86 5.88 6.12 1.49
CA GLY A 86 6.15 7.06 2.58
C GLY A 86 6.41 8.50 2.11
N GLU A 87 6.99 8.68 0.92
CA GLU A 87 7.20 10.01 0.33
C GLU A 87 5.90 10.60 -0.19
N LEU A 88 5.08 9.80 -0.86
CA LEU A 88 3.75 10.23 -1.32
C LEU A 88 2.89 10.72 -0.16
N LEU A 89 2.87 9.98 0.95
CA LEU A 89 2.15 10.40 2.16
C LEU A 89 2.71 11.70 2.76
N ARG A 90 4.05 11.83 2.87
CA ARG A 90 4.66 13.07 3.39
C ARG A 90 4.33 14.28 2.53
N ARG A 91 4.47 14.15 1.21
CA ARG A 91 4.15 15.22 0.27
C ARG A 91 2.68 15.64 0.38
N GLU A 92 1.77 14.68 0.47
CA GLU A 92 0.34 14.97 0.62
C GLU A 92 0.06 15.74 1.92
N ILE A 93 0.67 15.31 3.03
CA ILE A 93 0.55 15.99 4.34
C ILE A 93 1.15 17.40 4.28
N GLU A 94 2.34 17.56 3.71
CA GLU A 94 3.08 18.84 3.64
C GLU A 94 2.42 19.86 2.71
N SER A 95 1.75 19.38 1.64
CA SER A 95 1.07 20.25 0.68
C SER A 95 -0.07 21.08 1.30
N ASN A 96 -0.53 20.74 2.51
CA ASN A 96 -1.72 21.32 3.16
C ASN A 96 -2.90 21.44 2.19
N SER A 97 -3.00 20.49 1.24
CA SER A 97 -3.99 20.56 0.18
C SER A 97 -5.40 20.53 0.79
N GLU A 98 -6.33 21.22 0.14
CA GLU A 98 -7.75 21.10 0.47
C GLU A 98 -8.19 19.62 0.40
N HIS A 99 -7.55 18.85 -0.49
CA HIS A 99 -7.65 17.40 -0.60
C HIS A 99 -7.27 16.65 0.69
N TRP A 100 -6.14 16.94 1.32
CA TRP A 100 -5.72 16.31 2.58
C TRP A 100 -6.71 16.60 3.71
N SER A 101 -7.20 17.84 3.80
CA SER A 101 -8.19 18.24 4.81
C SER A 101 -9.54 17.52 4.63
N GLN A 102 -10.02 17.42 3.39
CA GLN A 102 -11.23 16.66 3.04
C GLN A 102 -11.04 15.16 3.31
N MET A 103 -9.87 14.61 3.00
CA MET A 103 -9.53 13.22 3.25
C MET A 103 -9.50 12.91 4.75
N LEU A 104 -8.90 13.77 5.57
CA LEU A 104 -8.93 13.65 7.04
C LEU A 104 -10.35 13.67 7.61
N ASN A 105 -11.23 14.54 7.13
CA ASN A 105 -12.63 14.56 7.56
C ASN A 105 -13.36 13.26 7.19
N THR A 106 -13.12 12.76 5.98
CA THR A 106 -13.72 11.52 5.50
C THR A 106 -13.21 10.29 6.28
N ILE A 107 -11.93 10.29 6.69
CA ILE A 107 -11.37 9.28 7.60
C ILE A 107 -12.01 9.37 8.99
N LYS A 108 -12.14 10.58 9.55
CA LYS A 108 -12.78 10.80 10.87
C LYS A 108 -14.24 10.34 10.91
N GLU A 109 -14.95 10.50 9.80
CA GLU A 109 -16.34 10.06 9.64
C GLU A 109 -16.47 8.57 9.29
N GLY A 110 -15.36 7.83 9.21
CA GLY A 110 -15.34 6.40 8.92
C GLY A 110 -15.70 6.05 7.46
N ARG A 111 -15.70 7.04 6.57
CA ARG A 111 -16.07 6.87 5.15
C ARG A 111 -14.89 6.39 4.28
N ILE A 112 -13.64 6.65 4.70
CA ILE A 112 -12.42 6.17 4.03
C ILE A 112 -11.54 5.43 5.04
N VAL A 113 -11.08 4.23 4.69
CA VAL A 113 -10.12 3.47 5.49
C VAL A 113 -8.71 4.03 5.27
N PRO A 114 -7.90 4.28 6.31
CA PRO A 114 -6.55 4.83 6.17
C PRO A 114 -5.64 4.06 5.20
N SER A 115 -5.81 2.75 5.05
CA SER A 115 -5.05 1.93 4.10
C SER A 115 -5.33 2.28 2.64
N GLU A 116 -6.53 2.76 2.31
CA GLU A 116 -6.93 3.15 0.96
C GLU A 116 -6.27 4.44 0.50
N VAL A 117 -5.98 5.36 1.43
CA VAL A 117 -5.32 6.65 1.12
C VAL A 117 -4.01 6.42 0.37
N THR A 118 -3.18 5.51 0.89
CA THR A 118 -1.88 5.21 0.27
C THR A 118 -2.07 4.58 -1.12
N VAL A 119 -3.08 3.72 -1.28
CA VAL A 119 -3.41 3.09 -2.57
C VAL A 119 -3.85 4.14 -3.59
N ARG A 120 -4.65 5.12 -3.18
CA ARG A 120 -5.11 6.23 -4.05
C ARG A 120 -3.95 7.11 -4.51
N LEU A 121 -3.03 7.45 -3.61
CA LEU A 121 -1.83 8.21 -3.97
C LEU A 121 -0.95 7.44 -4.96
N ILE A 122 -0.77 6.13 -4.74
CA ILE A 122 -0.07 5.25 -5.68
C ILE A 122 -0.80 5.24 -7.03
N GLN A 123 -2.12 5.05 -7.03
CA GLN A 123 -2.95 5.04 -8.24
C GLN A 123 -2.76 6.31 -9.06
N GLN A 124 -2.85 7.49 -8.43
CA GLN A 124 -2.69 8.78 -9.11
C GLN A 124 -1.31 8.94 -9.75
N GLU A 125 -0.24 8.54 -9.07
CA GLU A 125 1.13 8.57 -9.61
C GLU A 125 1.33 7.57 -10.76
N MET A 126 0.67 6.42 -10.70
CA MET A 126 0.70 5.44 -11.80
C MET A 126 -0.07 5.94 -13.02
N GLU A 127 -1.23 6.56 -12.83
CA GLU A 127 -2.09 7.09 -13.90
C GLU A 127 -1.50 8.32 -14.59
N SER A 128 -0.78 9.16 -13.85
CA SER A 128 -0.08 10.34 -14.38
C SER A 128 1.27 10.04 -15.05
N SER A 129 1.73 8.79 -15.01
CA SER A 129 3.00 8.34 -15.57
C SER A 129 2.82 7.70 -16.95
N ASP A 130 3.70 8.04 -17.88
CA ASP A 130 3.81 7.34 -19.18
C ASP A 130 4.59 6.02 -19.08
N ASN A 131 5.23 5.75 -17.94
CA ASN A 131 5.93 4.50 -17.69
C ASN A 131 4.93 3.36 -17.39
N ASN A 132 5.24 2.15 -17.86
CA ASN A 132 4.45 0.95 -17.59
C ASN A 132 5.11 -0.02 -16.59
N LYS A 133 6.28 0.33 -16.04
CA LYS A 133 7.04 -0.44 -15.04
C LYS A 133 7.10 0.35 -13.74
N PHE A 134 6.51 -0.18 -12.67
CA PHE A 134 6.39 0.51 -11.38
C PHE A 134 7.07 -0.26 -10.26
N LEU A 135 7.94 0.45 -9.53
CA LEU A 135 8.64 -0.08 -8.37
C LEU A 135 8.10 0.63 -7.12
N ILE A 136 7.25 -0.05 -6.37
CA ILE A 136 6.53 0.53 -5.24
C ILE A 136 7.27 0.16 -3.94
N ASP A 137 8.00 1.11 -3.38
CA ASP A 137 8.86 0.93 -2.20
C ASP A 137 8.12 1.19 -0.89
N GLY A 138 8.20 0.21 0.01
CA GLY A 138 7.65 0.30 1.36
C GLY A 138 6.13 0.17 1.40
N PHE A 139 5.56 -0.53 0.42
CA PHE A 139 4.16 -0.89 0.29
C PHE A 139 4.04 -2.31 -0.32
N PRO A 140 3.02 -3.11 0.05
CA PRO A 140 2.10 -2.89 1.16
C PRO A 140 2.77 -3.15 2.51
N ARG A 141 2.36 -2.41 3.56
CA ARG A 141 2.91 -2.59 4.92
C ARG A 141 2.07 -3.46 5.83
N THR A 142 0.81 -3.67 5.46
CA THR A 142 -0.18 -4.45 6.21
C THR A 142 -1.04 -5.25 5.23
N GLU A 143 -1.78 -6.21 5.75
CA GLU A 143 -2.73 -6.98 4.96
C GLU A 143 -3.88 -6.10 4.45
N GLU A 144 -4.32 -5.10 5.21
CA GLU A 144 -5.32 -4.13 4.76
C GLU A 144 -4.83 -3.30 3.58
N ASN A 145 -3.53 -2.92 3.54
CA ASN A 145 -2.95 -2.27 2.37
C ASN A 145 -2.97 -3.19 1.14
N ARG A 146 -2.59 -4.45 1.34
CA ARG A 146 -2.55 -5.46 0.28
C ARG A 146 -3.94 -5.67 -0.33
N ILE A 147 -4.93 -5.91 0.53
CA ILE A 147 -6.33 -6.11 0.14
C ILE A 147 -6.87 -4.86 -0.57
N ALA A 148 -6.64 -3.67 0.00
CA ALA A 148 -7.10 -2.42 -0.60
C ALA A 148 -6.49 -2.19 -2.00
N PHE A 149 -5.21 -2.49 -2.20
CA PHE A 149 -4.57 -2.39 -3.51
C PHE A 149 -5.27 -3.28 -4.55
N GLU A 150 -5.42 -4.56 -4.21
CA GLU A 150 -5.99 -5.54 -5.12
C GLU A 150 -7.48 -5.24 -5.43
N GLN A 151 -8.25 -4.78 -4.45
CA GLN A 151 -9.66 -4.45 -4.63
C GLN A 151 -9.87 -3.14 -5.41
N LEU A 152 -9.13 -2.08 -5.09
CA LEU A 152 -9.32 -0.76 -5.70
C LEU A 152 -8.79 -0.73 -7.14
N LEU A 153 -7.62 -1.33 -7.37
CA LEU A 153 -6.99 -1.34 -8.69
C LEU A 153 -7.41 -2.55 -9.52
N GLY A 154 -7.84 -3.66 -8.90
CA GLY A 154 -8.08 -4.91 -9.62
C GLY A 154 -6.80 -5.49 -10.22
N LEU A 155 -5.65 -5.22 -9.58
CA LEU A 155 -4.32 -5.61 -10.03
C LEU A 155 -3.57 -6.28 -8.89
N GLU A 156 -2.70 -7.22 -9.22
CA GLU A 156 -1.75 -7.83 -8.30
C GLU A 156 -0.32 -7.50 -8.75
N PRO A 157 0.68 -7.48 -7.85
CA PRO A 157 2.07 -7.34 -8.26
C PRO A 157 2.50 -8.50 -9.15
N ASN A 158 3.40 -8.24 -10.10
CA ASN A 158 4.09 -9.27 -10.87
C ASN A 158 5.19 -9.92 -10.02
N VAL A 159 5.90 -9.10 -9.23
CA VAL A 159 7.00 -9.52 -8.37
C VAL A 159 6.91 -8.82 -7.01
N VAL A 160 7.23 -9.53 -5.95
CA VAL A 160 7.45 -8.96 -4.61
C VAL A 160 8.89 -9.22 -4.22
N LEU A 161 9.72 -8.18 -4.22
CA LEU A 161 11.07 -8.25 -3.69
C LEU A 161 11.03 -8.13 -2.17
N PHE A 162 11.65 -9.07 -1.47
CA PHE A 162 11.86 -8.97 -0.03
C PHE A 162 13.35 -9.00 0.29
N PHE A 163 13.86 -7.86 0.79
CA PHE A 163 15.23 -7.73 1.27
C PHE A 163 15.32 -8.30 2.70
N ASP A 164 15.76 -9.55 2.77
CA ASP A 164 15.98 -10.30 3.99
C ASP A 164 17.33 -9.92 4.60
N CYS A 165 17.30 -9.16 5.68
CA CYS A 165 18.48 -8.66 6.37
C CYS A 165 18.34 -9.03 7.85
N PRO A 166 19.40 -9.57 8.50
CA PRO A 166 19.39 -9.79 9.94
C PRO A 166 19.14 -8.49 10.72
N GLU A 167 18.45 -8.58 11.85
CA GLU A 167 18.16 -7.43 12.73
C GLU A 167 19.44 -6.68 13.12
N GLU A 168 20.49 -7.39 13.52
CA GLU A 168 21.76 -6.80 13.94
C GLU A 168 22.38 -5.92 12.85
N GLU A 169 22.36 -6.38 11.59
CA GLU A 169 22.85 -5.63 10.44
C GLU A 169 21.96 -4.43 10.13
N MET A 170 20.63 -4.58 10.23
CA MET A 170 19.68 -3.48 10.06
C MET A 170 19.89 -2.38 11.11
N VAL A 171 20.03 -2.74 12.39
CA VAL A 171 20.29 -1.81 13.49
C VAL A 171 21.63 -1.11 13.27
N LYS A 172 22.70 -1.86 13.01
CA LYS A 172 24.03 -1.31 12.72
C LYS A 172 23.99 -0.30 11.58
N ARG A 173 23.30 -0.62 10.47
CA ARG A 173 23.16 0.28 9.31
C ARG A 173 22.38 1.53 9.64
N VAL A 174 21.32 1.45 10.45
CA VAL A 174 20.55 2.65 10.82
C VAL A 174 21.36 3.54 11.75
N LEU A 175 22.07 2.99 12.74
CA LEU A 175 22.89 3.77 13.66
C LEU A 175 24.08 4.46 12.97
N ASN A 176 24.65 3.82 11.94
CA ASN A 176 25.76 4.38 11.18
C ASN A 176 25.31 5.41 10.13
N ARG A 177 24.01 5.60 9.90
CA ARG A 177 23.52 6.66 9.03
C ARG A 177 23.66 8.00 9.75
N ASN A 178 24.78 8.68 9.51
CA ASN A 178 25.03 10.06 9.94
C ASN A 178 24.15 11.10 9.17
N GLN A 179 22.86 10.81 8.96
CA GLN A 179 21.95 11.59 8.10
C GLN A 179 20.72 12.13 8.84
N GLY A 180 20.87 12.52 10.10
CA GLY A 180 20.02 13.55 10.71
C GLY A 180 18.51 13.30 10.73
N ARG A 181 18.02 12.05 10.71
CA ARG A 181 16.61 11.82 11.03
C ARG A 181 16.45 11.89 12.54
N VAL A 182 15.49 12.71 12.97
CA VAL A 182 15.13 12.93 14.38
C VAL A 182 14.77 11.61 15.10
N ASP A 183 14.49 10.55 14.33
CA ASP A 183 14.04 9.24 14.78
C ASP A 183 15.14 8.18 14.93
N ASP A 184 16.41 8.48 14.63
CA ASP A 184 17.51 7.49 14.60
C ASP A 184 18.08 7.19 16.00
N ASN A 185 17.23 6.69 16.91
CA ASN A 185 17.64 6.05 18.16
C ASN A 185 17.33 4.54 18.12
N ILE A 186 18.18 3.73 18.75
CA ILE A 186 18.06 2.26 18.87
C ILE A 186 16.63 1.83 19.20
N ASP A 187 16.00 2.51 20.16
CA ASP A 187 14.64 2.19 20.60
C ASP A 187 13.60 2.35 19.48
N THR A 188 13.73 3.40 18.68
CA THR A 188 12.85 3.66 17.54
C THR A 188 13.08 2.64 16.43
N VAL A 189 14.34 2.26 16.18
CA VAL A 189 14.66 1.23 15.19
C VAL A 189 14.07 -0.11 15.58
N LYS A 190 14.24 -0.53 16.83
CA LYS A 190 13.67 -1.78 17.37
C LYS A 190 12.15 -1.79 17.31
N LYS A 191 11.50 -0.68 17.67
CA LYS A 191 10.03 -0.55 17.53
C LYS A 191 9.59 -0.72 16.07
N ARG A 192 10.29 -0.08 15.13
CA ARG A 192 9.99 -0.17 13.70
C ARG A 192 10.22 -1.58 13.15
N LEU A 193 11.23 -2.30 13.64
CA LEU A 193 11.46 -3.70 13.30
C LEU A 193 10.34 -4.60 13.80
N LYS A 194 9.94 -4.45 15.07
CA LYS A 194 8.83 -5.21 15.64
C LYS A 194 7.51 -4.98 14.87
N VAL A 195 7.22 -3.71 14.53
CA VAL A 195 6.05 -3.38 13.71
C VAL A 195 6.15 -3.99 12.31
N PHE A 196 7.34 -3.96 11.70
CA PHE A 196 7.59 -4.61 10.42
C PHE A 196 7.30 -6.10 10.50
N GLU A 197 7.82 -6.81 11.50
CA GLU A 197 7.58 -8.25 11.68
C GLU A 197 6.10 -8.57 11.82
N ILE A 198 5.38 -7.85 12.69
CA ILE A 198 3.97 -8.11 12.97
C ILE A 198 3.10 -7.88 11.72
N LEU A 199 3.36 -6.81 10.96
CA LEU A 199 2.46 -6.36 9.91
C LEU A 199 2.88 -6.79 8.49
N ASN A 200 4.18 -6.93 8.22
CA ASN A 200 4.69 -7.25 6.88
C ASN A 200 4.91 -8.76 6.68
N LEU A 201 5.23 -9.54 7.72
CA LEU A 201 5.40 -10.98 7.57
C LEU A 201 4.15 -11.70 7.03
N PRO A 202 2.92 -11.34 7.44
CA PRO A 202 1.71 -11.91 6.82
C PRO A 202 1.60 -11.65 5.31
N VAL A 203 1.96 -10.44 4.87
CA VAL A 203 1.99 -10.06 3.46
C VAL A 203 3.05 -10.84 2.69
N ILE A 204 4.24 -11.00 3.29
CA ILE A 204 5.34 -11.77 2.72
C ILE A 204 4.93 -13.24 2.55
N ASP A 205 4.34 -13.84 3.59
CA ASP A 205 3.84 -15.22 3.56
C ASP A 205 2.74 -15.40 2.50
N TYR A 206 1.80 -14.45 2.40
CA TYR A 206 0.77 -14.44 1.38
C TYR A 206 1.35 -14.52 -0.04
N TYR A 207 2.28 -13.63 -0.40
CA TYR A 207 2.87 -13.61 -1.73
C TYR A 207 3.86 -14.75 -1.97
N SER A 208 4.49 -15.28 -0.92
CA SER A 208 5.31 -16.50 -0.97
C SER A 208 4.49 -17.70 -1.42
N LYS A 209 3.34 -17.94 -0.78
CA LYS A 209 2.41 -19.04 -1.11
C LYS A 209 1.85 -18.95 -2.53
N ARG A 210 1.84 -17.75 -3.12
CA ARG A 210 1.40 -17.50 -4.50
C ARG A 210 2.53 -17.52 -5.53
N GLY A 211 3.76 -17.82 -5.13
CA GLY A 211 4.93 -17.89 -6.01
C GLY A 211 5.37 -16.54 -6.58
N LYS A 212 4.99 -15.42 -5.94
CA LYS A 212 5.32 -14.06 -6.38
C LYS A 212 6.49 -13.44 -5.61
N LEU A 213 6.88 -14.04 -4.49
CA LEU A 213 7.94 -13.53 -3.63
C LEU A 213 9.33 -13.94 -4.16
N CYS A 214 10.21 -12.95 -4.32
CA CYS A 214 11.64 -13.15 -4.52
C CYS A 214 12.38 -12.65 -3.27
N LYS A 215 12.91 -13.59 -2.49
CA LYS A 215 13.69 -13.28 -1.28
C LYS A 215 15.16 -13.00 -1.65
N ILE A 216 15.68 -11.87 -1.20
CA ILE A 216 17.06 -11.43 -1.45
C ILE A 216 17.81 -11.36 -0.14
N ASN A 217 18.89 -12.13 0.01
CA ASN A 217 19.81 -11.96 1.13
C ASN A 217 20.50 -10.60 0.99
N ALA A 218 20.14 -9.67 1.87
CA ALA A 218 20.55 -8.27 1.88
C ALA A 218 21.80 -8.00 2.74
N VAL A 219 22.62 -9.03 2.97
CA VAL A 219 23.96 -8.94 3.57
C VAL A 219 25.02 -8.86 2.47
N GLY A 220 26.04 -8.03 2.68
CA GLY A 220 27.11 -7.72 1.73
C GLY A 220 27.12 -6.25 1.32
N THR A 221 27.93 -5.96 0.30
CA THR A 221 28.00 -4.65 -0.36
C THR A 221 26.77 -4.39 -1.23
N GLU A 222 26.56 -3.12 -1.60
CA GLU A 222 25.42 -2.73 -2.44
C GLU A 222 25.43 -3.43 -3.80
N ASP A 223 26.61 -3.64 -4.40
CA ASP A 223 26.76 -4.30 -5.69
C ASP A 223 26.54 -5.81 -5.59
N GLU A 224 27.08 -6.47 -4.56
CA GLU A 224 26.82 -7.91 -4.33
C GLU A 224 25.34 -8.22 -4.12
N ILE A 225 24.63 -7.33 -3.42
CA ILE A 225 23.17 -7.46 -3.25
C ILE A 225 22.47 -7.24 -4.59
N PHE A 226 22.91 -6.25 -5.37
CA PHE A 226 22.29 -5.95 -6.66
C PHE A 226 22.48 -7.06 -7.70
N GLU A 227 23.63 -7.74 -7.70
CA GLU A 227 23.85 -8.92 -8.56
C GLU A 227 22.86 -10.06 -8.28
N LYS A 228 22.33 -10.17 -7.05
CA LYS A 228 21.25 -11.11 -6.72
C LYS A 228 19.89 -10.63 -7.23
N VAL A 229 19.70 -9.32 -7.37
CA VAL A 229 18.45 -8.69 -7.87
C VAL A 229 18.38 -8.76 -9.39
N ARG A 230 19.50 -8.55 -10.10
CA ARG A 230 19.55 -8.45 -11.56
C ARG A 230 18.84 -9.59 -12.31
N PRO A 231 19.01 -10.88 -11.96
CA PRO A 231 18.37 -11.98 -12.67
C PRO A 231 16.85 -11.90 -12.70
N ILE A 232 16.23 -11.30 -11.66
CA ILE A 232 14.77 -11.19 -11.50
C ILE A 232 14.16 -10.31 -12.59
N PHE A 233 14.89 -9.28 -13.01
CA PHE A 233 14.44 -8.31 -14.03
C PHE A 233 15.15 -8.47 -15.37
N SER A 234 16.00 -9.49 -15.53
CA SER A 234 16.72 -9.73 -16.79
C SER A 234 15.76 -9.90 -17.98
N ALA A 235 14.59 -10.50 -17.78
CA ALA A 235 13.53 -10.60 -18.79
C ALA A 235 12.82 -9.25 -19.08
N CYS A 236 12.93 -8.28 -18.18
CA CYS A 236 12.37 -6.92 -18.33
C CYS A 236 13.34 -5.95 -19.03
N ALA A 237 14.60 -6.35 -19.24
CA ALA A 237 15.67 -5.50 -19.78
C ALA A 237 15.70 -5.43 -21.32
N GLY A 238 14.70 -6.00 -22.02
CA GLY A 238 14.74 -6.17 -23.47
C GLY A 238 13.39 -6.09 -24.19
N LYS A 239 12.54 -5.12 -23.84
CA LYS A 239 11.39 -4.71 -24.65
C LYS A 239 11.26 -3.20 -24.69
#